data_AF-A0A0G9MMS5-F1
#
_entry.id   AF-A0A0G9MMS5-F1
#
_cell.length_a   1.000
_cell.length_b   1.000
_cell.length_c   1.000
_cell.angle_alpha   90.00
_cell.angle_beta   90.00
_cell.angle_gamma   90.00
#
_symmetry.space_group_name_H-M   'P 1'
#
loop_
_entity.id
_entity.type
_entity.pdbx_description
1 polymer ?
#
loop_
_entity_poly.entity_id
_entity_poly.type
_entity_poly.pdbx_seq_one_letter_code
_entity_poly.pdbx_strand_id
1 'polypeptide(L)'
;MDRNEAHAALDAVAQTRSRMAETTQWPLWRHALFGVAETLFVIGISLPTLYFGISALLAFALIIWLFTDDKKRYGMFVSGWHGQKPRLITLGMTVVVVALAGLSWTTRGEPVPAPLALLAGLATFIVCTLGSIWWQSAYKRELREAAAQ
;
A
#
# COMPACT_ATOMS: atom_id res chain seq x y z
N MET A 1 -36.73 -14.10 -8.01
CA MET A 1 -35.50 -13.76 -8.75
C MET A 1 -35.47 -14.66 -9.96
N ASP A 2 -35.63 -14.09 -11.14
CA ASP A 2 -35.61 -14.86 -12.39
C ASP A 2 -34.19 -15.39 -12.63
N ARG A 3 -34.05 -16.61 -13.17
CA ARG A 3 -32.77 -17.19 -13.54
C ARG A 3 -32.04 -16.28 -14.54
N ASN A 4 -32.77 -15.61 -15.43
CA ASN A 4 -32.22 -14.67 -16.39
C ASN A 4 -31.67 -13.40 -15.71
N GLU A 5 -32.35 -12.88 -14.69
CA GLU A 5 -31.86 -11.74 -13.89
C GLU A 5 -30.57 -12.09 -13.13
N ALA A 6 -30.50 -13.32 -12.59
CA ALA A 6 -29.30 -13.80 -11.89
C ALA A 6 -28.08 -13.92 -12.83
N HIS A 7 -28.28 -14.45 -14.03
CA HIS A 7 -27.21 -14.53 -15.05
C HIS A 7 -26.77 -13.14 -15.51
N ALA A 8 -27.70 -12.23 -15.81
CA ALA A 8 -27.37 -10.86 -16.20
C ALA A 8 -26.60 -10.09 -15.11
N ALA A 9 -26.94 -10.32 -13.84
CA ALA A 9 -26.22 -9.73 -12.71
C ALA A 9 -24.78 -10.27 -12.59
N LEU A 10 -24.56 -11.58 -12.80
CA LEU A 10 -23.23 -12.18 -12.79
C LEU A 10 -22.37 -11.66 -13.96
N ASP A 11 -22.93 -11.55 -15.16
CA ASP A 11 -22.24 -11.01 -16.33
C ASP A 11 -21.81 -9.55 -16.11
N ALA A 12 -22.67 -8.74 -15.49
CA ALA A 12 -22.34 -7.35 -15.13
C ALA A 12 -21.18 -7.27 -14.12
N VAL A 13 -21.11 -8.20 -13.16
CA VAL A 13 -19.99 -8.29 -12.20
C VAL A 13 -18.71 -8.70 -12.91
N ALA A 14 -18.75 -9.71 -13.78
CA ALA A 14 -17.60 -10.17 -14.56
C ALA A 14 -17.03 -9.04 -15.45
N GLN A 15 -17.90 -8.32 -16.16
CA GLN A 15 -17.52 -7.19 -16.99
C GLN A 15 -16.88 -6.05 -16.16
N THR A 16 -17.44 -5.76 -14.98
CA THR A 16 -16.88 -4.76 -14.06
C THR A 16 -15.48 -5.15 -13.58
N ARG A 17 -15.28 -6.42 -13.18
CA ARG A 17 -13.97 -6.94 -12.75
C ARG A 17 -12.94 -6.87 -13.87
N SER A 18 -13.32 -7.21 -15.11
CA SER A 18 -12.46 -7.09 -16.28
C SER A 18 -12.01 -5.65 -16.50
N ARG A 19 -12.96 -4.70 -16.51
CA ARG A 19 -12.67 -3.27 -16.65
C ARG A 19 -11.74 -2.76 -15.56
N MET A 20 -11.98 -3.16 -14.30
CA MET A 20 -11.11 -2.82 -13.19
C MET A 20 -9.70 -3.38 -13.37
N ALA A 21 -9.54 -4.59 -13.91
CA ALA A 21 -8.23 -5.19 -14.14
C ALA A 21 -7.41 -4.42 -15.17
N GLU A 22 -8.08 -3.80 -16.15
CA GLU A 22 -7.46 -2.97 -17.18
C GLU A 22 -7.05 -1.60 -16.62
N THR A 23 -7.91 -0.97 -15.80
CA THR A 23 -7.65 0.37 -15.25
C THR A 23 -6.75 0.38 -14.02
N THR A 24 -6.54 -0.77 -13.37
CA THR A 24 -5.66 -0.86 -12.19
C THR A 24 -4.19 -0.89 -12.60
N GLN A 25 -3.67 0.27 -13.02
CA GLN A 25 -2.25 0.47 -13.27
C GLN A 25 -1.80 1.81 -12.71
N TRP A 26 -1.05 1.76 -11.63
CA TRP A 26 -0.39 2.91 -11.07
C TRP A 26 1.03 3.05 -11.63
N PRO A 27 1.51 4.29 -11.83
CA PRO A 27 2.87 4.56 -12.26
C PRO A 27 3.88 4.27 -11.14
N LEU A 28 5.13 3.97 -11.50
CA LEU A 28 6.18 3.60 -10.53
C LEU A 28 6.42 4.65 -9.45
N TRP A 29 6.30 5.95 -9.77
CA TRP A 29 6.47 7.02 -8.80
C TRP A 29 5.45 6.95 -7.66
N ARG A 30 4.23 6.44 -7.92
CA ARG A 30 3.17 6.30 -6.91
C ARG A 30 3.58 5.25 -5.87
N HIS A 31 4.14 4.12 -6.32
CA HIS A 31 4.66 3.08 -5.44
C HIS A 31 5.86 3.57 -4.63
N ALA A 32 6.75 4.34 -5.25
CA ALA A 32 7.87 4.96 -4.55
C ALA A 32 7.41 5.94 -3.47
N LEU A 33 6.39 6.78 -3.74
CA LEU A 33 5.85 7.71 -2.73
C LEU A 33 5.18 6.98 -1.56
N PHE A 34 4.54 5.83 -1.81
CA PHE A 34 4.08 4.97 -0.71
C PHE A 34 5.27 4.50 0.15
N GLY A 35 6.35 4.03 -0.49
CA GLY A 35 7.59 3.70 0.21
C GLY A 35 8.19 4.86 1.00
N VAL A 36 8.16 6.09 0.46
CA VAL A 36 8.60 7.32 1.15
C VAL A 36 7.75 7.58 2.39
N ALA A 37 6.42 7.49 2.29
CA ALA A 37 5.54 7.71 3.43
C ALA A 37 5.85 6.76 4.59
N GLU A 38 5.98 5.46 4.30
CA GLU A 38 6.33 4.44 5.28
C GLU A 38 7.73 4.67 5.86
N THR A 39 8.69 5.08 5.04
CA THR A 39 10.06 5.39 5.47
C THR A 39 10.12 6.59 6.41
N LEU A 40 9.38 7.66 6.11
CA LEU A 40 9.26 8.84 6.97
C LEU A 40 8.68 8.43 8.33
N PHE A 41 7.66 7.58 8.33
CA PHE A 41 7.07 7.09 9.56
C PHE A 41 8.09 6.26 10.37
N VAL A 42 8.73 5.25 9.74
CA VAL A 42 9.68 4.35 10.41
C VAL A 42 10.91 5.08 10.92
N ILE A 43 11.54 5.97 10.15
CA ILE A 43 12.66 6.78 10.64
C ILE A 43 12.19 7.70 11.76
N GLY A 44 11.00 8.31 11.61
CA GLY A 44 10.42 9.22 12.59
C GLY A 44 10.33 8.61 13.99
N ILE A 45 10.13 7.30 14.10
CA ILE A 45 10.00 6.58 15.37
C ILE A 45 11.25 6.69 16.26
N SER A 46 12.45 6.81 15.68
CA SER A 46 13.69 6.99 16.44
C SER A 46 13.89 8.42 16.97
N LEU A 47 13.13 9.37 16.43
CA LEU A 47 13.31 10.79 16.71
C LEU A 47 12.67 11.22 18.05
N PRO A 48 13.11 12.36 18.63
CA PRO A 48 12.40 12.99 19.74
C PRO A 48 10.93 13.28 19.38
N THR A 49 10.06 13.32 20.40
CA THR A 49 8.59 13.36 20.23
C THR A 49 8.09 14.45 19.26
N LEU A 50 8.67 15.65 19.31
CA LEU A 50 8.31 16.73 18.39
C LEU A 50 8.59 16.36 16.92
N TYR A 51 9.79 15.86 16.65
CA TYR A 51 10.21 15.49 15.30
C TYR A 51 9.52 14.21 14.80
N PHE A 52 9.22 13.26 15.70
CA PHE A 52 8.35 12.14 15.38
C PHE A 52 6.96 12.64 14.94
N GLY A 53 6.37 13.58 15.68
CA GLY A 53 5.08 14.18 15.33
C GLY A 53 5.09 14.83 13.95
N ILE A 54 6.13 15.59 13.62
CA ILE A 54 6.30 16.20 12.29
C ILE A 54 6.43 15.11 11.21
N SER A 55 7.28 14.10 11.44
CA SER A 55 7.49 13.02 10.47
C SER A 55 6.21 12.22 10.20
N ALA A 56 5.46 11.90 11.27
CA ALA A 56 4.19 11.22 11.17
C ALA A 56 3.15 12.06 10.41
N LEU A 57 3.05 13.36 10.70
CA LEU A 57 2.16 14.27 9.97
C LEU A 57 2.48 14.30 8.47
N LEU A 58 3.76 14.37 8.09
CA LEU A 58 4.17 14.35 6.69
C LEU A 58 3.85 13.00 6.02
N ALA A 59 4.10 11.88 6.71
CA ALA A 59 3.75 10.55 6.22
C ALA A 59 2.24 10.42 5.97
N PHE A 60 1.41 10.80 6.95
CA PHE A 60 -0.05 10.76 6.79
C PHE A 60 -0.56 11.71 5.72
N ALA A 61 -0.01 12.93 5.63
CA ALA A 61 -0.36 13.87 4.57
C ALA A 61 -0.06 13.30 3.18
N LEU A 62 1.08 12.61 3.01
CA LEU A 62 1.44 11.96 1.75
C LEU A 62 0.48 10.80 1.41
N ILE A 63 0.09 9.99 2.39
CA ILE A 63 -0.90 8.91 2.20
C ILE A 63 -2.27 9.47 1.82
N ILE A 64 -2.74 10.52 2.52
CA ILE A 64 -4.02 11.19 2.20
C ILE A 64 -3.96 11.76 0.78
N TRP A 65 -2.85 12.42 0.44
CA TRP A 65 -2.66 12.97 -0.90
C TRP A 65 -2.70 11.86 -1.96
N LEU A 66 -2.01 10.74 -1.75
CA LEU A 66 -2.06 9.56 -2.63
C LEU A 66 -3.49 9.05 -2.79
N PHE A 67 -4.28 8.95 -1.72
CA PHE A 67 -5.69 8.54 -1.84
C PHE A 67 -6.53 9.53 -2.63
N THR A 68 -6.32 10.83 -2.46
CA THR A 68 -7.04 11.86 -3.22
C THR A 68 -6.63 11.87 -4.69
N ASP A 69 -5.33 11.71 -4.98
CA ASP A 69 -4.79 11.63 -6.33
C ASP A 69 -5.29 10.36 -7.04
N ASP A 70 -5.28 9.21 -6.34
CA ASP A 70 -5.73 7.92 -6.88
C ASP A 70 -7.21 8.00 -7.29
N LYS A 71 -8.06 8.59 -6.45
CA LYS A 71 -9.48 8.85 -6.77
C LYS A 71 -9.64 9.82 -7.93
N LYS A 72 -8.87 10.90 -7.97
CA LYS A 72 -8.98 11.95 -8.99
C LYS A 72 -8.51 11.49 -10.36
N ARG A 73 -7.39 10.77 -10.43
CA ARG A 73 -6.75 10.37 -11.70
C ARG A 73 -7.26 9.05 -12.25
N TYR A 74 -7.52 8.08 -11.38
CA TYR A 74 -7.88 6.72 -11.80
C TYR A 74 -9.35 6.38 -11.55
N GLY A 75 -10.11 7.30 -10.92
CA GLY A 75 -11.54 7.13 -10.67
C GLY A 75 -11.88 5.99 -9.72
N MET A 76 -10.86 5.42 -9.06
CA MET A 76 -11.02 4.23 -8.23
C MET A 76 -10.16 4.31 -6.97
N PHE A 77 -10.78 3.90 -5.86
CA PHE A 77 -10.08 3.54 -4.64
C PHE A 77 -10.44 2.09 -4.31
N VAL A 78 -9.42 1.23 -4.15
CA VAL A 78 -9.67 -0.16 -3.79
C VAL A 78 -10.18 -0.19 -2.35
N SER A 79 -11.49 -0.41 -2.19
CA SER A 79 -12.15 -0.54 -0.90
C SER A 79 -12.94 -1.85 -0.84
N GLY A 80 -13.04 -2.47 0.34
CA GLY A 80 -13.81 -3.70 0.54
C GLY A 80 -13.29 -4.95 -0.17
N TRP A 81 -12.03 -4.99 -0.61
CA TRP A 81 -11.51 -6.09 -1.43
C TRP A 81 -11.24 -7.40 -0.64
N HIS A 82 -11.56 -8.53 -1.28
CA HIS A 82 -11.56 -9.88 -0.68
C HIS A 82 -10.51 -10.87 -1.20
N GLY A 83 -9.63 -10.44 -2.10
CA GLY A 83 -8.62 -11.30 -2.71
C GLY A 83 -7.57 -11.84 -1.72
N GLN A 84 -7.26 -13.14 -1.82
CA GLN A 84 -6.37 -13.83 -0.86
C GLN A 84 -4.90 -13.42 -1.03
N LYS A 85 -4.36 -13.36 -2.25
CA LYS A 85 -2.94 -13.09 -2.50
C LYS A 85 -2.54 -11.66 -2.13
N PRO A 86 -3.27 -10.59 -2.54
CA PRO A 86 -2.97 -9.23 -2.10
C PRO A 86 -3.05 -9.07 -0.58
N ARG A 87 -3.98 -9.76 0.10
CA ARG A 87 -4.07 -9.77 1.57
C ARG A 87 -2.81 -10.36 2.22
N LEU A 88 -2.32 -11.50 1.71
CA LEU A 88 -1.08 -12.10 2.21
C LEU A 88 0.13 -11.19 1.97
N ILE A 89 0.21 -10.50 0.83
CA ILE A 89 1.26 -9.52 0.55
C ILE A 89 1.19 -8.35 1.54
N THR A 90 0.00 -7.79 1.76
CA THR A 90 -0.19 -6.71 2.73
C THR A 90 0.20 -7.17 4.14
N LEU A 91 -0.24 -8.35 4.59
CA LEU A 91 0.10 -8.89 5.90
C LEU A 91 1.62 -9.08 6.05
N GLY A 92 2.28 -9.70 5.07
CA GLY A 92 3.73 -9.89 5.08
C GLY A 92 4.48 -8.56 5.13
N MET A 93 4.05 -7.58 4.33
CA MET A 93 4.60 -6.23 4.34
C MET A 93 4.43 -5.56 5.72
N THR A 94 3.23 -5.64 6.32
CA THR A 94 2.97 -5.09 7.65
C THR A 94 3.88 -5.72 8.71
N VAL A 95 4.04 -7.05 8.71
CA VAL A 95 4.94 -7.73 9.66
C VAL A 95 6.38 -7.23 9.52
N VAL A 96 6.88 -7.08 8.30
CA VAL A 96 8.24 -6.58 8.04
C VAL A 96 8.38 -5.12 8.47
N VAL A 97 7.43 -4.25 8.14
CA VAL A 97 7.46 -2.84 8.53
C VAL A 97 7.40 -2.68 10.06
N VAL A 98 6.58 -3.48 10.75
CA VAL A 98 6.52 -3.46 12.23
C VAL A 98 7.87 -3.88 12.84
N ALA A 99 8.53 -4.91 12.29
CA ALA A 99 9.85 -5.31 12.75
C ALA A 99 10.90 -4.20 12.54
N LEU A 100 10.89 -3.55 11.37
CA LEU A 100 11.78 -2.42 11.04
C LEU A 100 11.50 -1.19 11.91
N ALA A 101 10.22 -0.91 12.20
CA ALA A 101 9.81 0.12 13.16
C ALA A 101 10.34 -0.18 14.57
N GLY A 102 10.31 -1.44 15.00
CA GLY A 102 10.91 -1.90 16.24
C GLY A 102 12.43 -1.65 16.28
N LEU A 103 13.15 -1.98 15.20
CA LEU A 103 14.59 -1.70 15.07
C LEU A 103 14.89 -0.19 15.08
N SER A 104 14.04 0.62 14.44
CA SER A 104 14.17 2.08 14.51
C SER A 104 13.95 2.58 15.95
N TRP A 105 12.94 2.05 16.65
CA TRP A 105 12.65 2.41 18.04
C TRP A 105 13.82 2.14 19.00
N THR A 106 14.57 1.05 18.81
CA THR A 106 15.71 0.74 19.70
C THR A 106 16.82 1.78 19.67
N THR A 107 16.88 2.62 18.64
CA THR A 107 17.87 3.70 18.49
C THR A 107 17.45 5.01 19.15
N ARG A 108 16.28 5.05 19.79
CA ARG A 108 15.77 6.27 20.41
C ARG A 108 16.69 6.72 21.55
N GLY A 109 17.15 7.97 21.48
CA GLY A 109 18.10 8.55 22.42
C GLY A 109 19.55 8.54 21.96
N GLU A 110 19.85 7.85 20.85
CA GLU A 110 21.12 7.99 20.15
C GLU A 110 21.23 9.36 19.44
N PRO A 111 22.46 9.83 19.13
CA PRO A 111 22.64 10.99 18.27
C PRO A 111 21.90 10.83 16.93
N VAL A 112 21.14 11.86 16.56
CA VAL A 112 20.37 11.88 15.32
C VAL A 112 21.26 12.36 14.16
N PRO A 113 21.25 11.68 12.99
CA PRO A 113 20.51 10.46 12.67
C PRO A 113 21.25 9.18 13.11
N ALA A 114 20.53 8.27 13.78
CA ALA A 114 21.06 6.96 14.13
C ALA A 114 21.24 6.08 12.87
N PRO A 115 22.44 5.51 12.61
CA PRO A 115 22.68 4.71 11.41
C PRO A 115 21.73 3.53 11.24
N LEU A 116 21.38 2.84 12.34
CA LEU A 116 20.46 1.71 12.29
C LEU A 116 19.02 2.14 11.92
N ALA A 117 18.57 3.31 12.37
CA ALA A 117 17.27 3.87 11.95
C ALA A 117 17.26 4.22 10.46
N LEU A 118 18.37 4.74 9.92
CA LEU A 118 18.50 4.99 8.48
C LEU A 118 18.48 3.71 7.65
N LEU A 119 19.16 2.65 8.10
CA LEU A 119 19.12 1.33 7.46
C LEU A 119 17.71 0.73 7.52
N ALA A 120 17.03 0.82 8.66
CA ALA A 120 15.64 0.38 8.80
C ALA A 120 14.70 1.16 7.87
N GLY A 121 14.90 2.47 7.74
CA GLY A 121 14.18 3.33 6.81
C GLY A 121 14.43 2.94 5.34
N LEU A 122 15.68 2.73 4.94
CA LEU A 122 16.01 2.29 3.58
C LEU A 122 15.39 0.92 3.25
N ALA A 123 15.46 -0.03 4.18
CA ALA A 123 14.80 -1.33 4.03
C ALA A 123 13.28 -1.17 3.89
N THR A 124 12.67 -0.29 4.69
CA THR A 124 11.23 0.03 4.63
C THR A 124 10.87 0.58 3.25
N PHE A 125 11.63 1.54 2.72
CA PHE A 125 11.42 2.09 1.38
C PHE A 125 11.36 0.99 0.32
N ILE A 126 12.36 0.11 0.32
CA ILE A 126 12.48 -0.99 -0.65
C ILE A 126 11.31 -1.96 -0.52
N VAL A 127 11.04 -2.44 0.69
CA VAL A 127 9.98 -3.42 0.97
C VAL A 127 8.62 -2.86 0.60
N CYS A 128 8.30 -1.63 0.97
CA CYS A 128 7.01 -1.02 0.69
C CYS A 128 6.82 -0.69 -0.79
N THR A 129 7.87 -0.23 -1.47
CA THR A 129 7.82 0.04 -2.91
C THR A 129 7.59 -1.25 -3.71
N LEU A 130 8.42 -2.28 -3.47
CA LEU A 130 8.30 -3.56 -4.15
C LEU A 130 7.01 -4.29 -3.77
N GLY A 131 6.66 -4.28 -2.49
CA GLY A 131 5.42 -4.84 -1.97
C GLY A 131 4.20 -4.22 -2.63
N SER A 132 4.18 -2.91 -2.83
CA SER A 132 3.10 -2.21 -3.53
C SER A 132 2.99 -2.61 -5.02
N ILE A 133 4.12 -2.81 -5.71
CA ILE A 133 4.16 -3.28 -7.10
C ILE A 133 3.65 -4.73 -7.21
N TRP A 134 4.11 -5.61 -6.32
CA TRP A 134 3.67 -7.00 -6.27
C TRP A 134 2.20 -7.11 -5.90
N TRP A 135 1.74 -6.28 -4.97
CA TRP A 135 0.35 -6.19 -4.58
C TRP A 135 -0.53 -5.83 -5.77
N GLN A 136 -0.18 -4.79 -6.54
CA GLN A 136 -0.90 -4.42 -7.76
C GLN A 136 -0.95 -5.59 -8.74
N SER A 137 0.18 -6.26 -8.97
CA SER A 137 0.28 -7.37 -9.91
C SER A 137 -0.59 -8.55 -9.50
N ALA A 138 -0.60 -8.90 -8.21
CA ALA A 138 -1.45 -9.94 -7.66
C ALA A 138 -2.93 -9.57 -7.74
N TYR A 139 -3.27 -8.32 -7.45
CA TYR A 139 -4.62 -7.80 -7.51
C TYR A 139 -5.19 -7.84 -8.94
N LYS A 140 -4.42 -7.36 -9.93
CA LYS A 140 -4.81 -7.45 -11.35
C LYS A 140 -5.03 -8.89 -11.79
N ARG A 141 -4.16 -9.80 -11.38
CA ARG A 141 -4.28 -11.22 -11.73
C ARG A 141 -5.56 -11.82 -11.15
N GLU A 142 -5.85 -11.57 -9.88
CA GLU A 142 -7.08 -12.06 -9.26
C GLU A 142 -8.35 -11.46 -9.89
N LEU A 143 -8.33 -10.18 -10.28
CA LEU A 143 -9.46 -9.58 -11.01
C LEU A 143 -9.70 -10.27 -12.35
N ARG A 144 -8.64 -10.65 -13.08
CA ARG A 144 -8.75 -11.38 -14.35
C ARG A 144 -9.24 -12.81 -14.13
N GLU A 145 -8.66 -13.51 -13.17
CA GLU A 145 -9.09 -14.88 -12.79
C GLU A 145 -10.58 -14.89 -12.40
N ALA A 146 -11.04 -13.90 -11.63
CA ALA A 146 -12.43 -13.79 -11.19
C ALA A 146 -13.40 -13.23 -12.23
N ALA A 147 -12.91 -12.75 -13.39
CA ALA A 147 -13.74 -12.34 -14.52
C ALA A 147 -13.88 -13.45 -15.57
N ALA A 148 -12.99 -14.46 -15.54
CA ALA A 148 -13.02 -15.63 -16.42
C ALA A 148 -13.82 -16.82 -15.84
N GLN A 149 -14.25 -16.71 -14.58
CA GLN A 149 -15.14 -17.64 -13.88
C GLN A 149 -16.59 -17.17 -13.99
#